data_AF-A0A1Q3W542-F1
#
_entry.id   AF-A0A1Q3W542-F1
#
_cell.length_a   1.000
_cell.length_b   1.000
_cell.length_c   1.000
_cell.angle_alpha   90.00
_cell.angle_beta   90.00
_cell.angle_gamma   90.00
#
_symmetry.space_group_name_H-M   'P 1'
#
loop_
_entity.id
_entity.type
_entity.pdbx_description
1 polymer ?
#
loop_
_entity_poly.entity_id
_entity_poly.type
_entity_poly.pdbx_seq_one_letter_code
_entity_poly.pdbx_strand_id
1 'polypeptide(L)' 'MTALVYLIPVALLFGIGSLAAFLWALRNGQYDDLDGAGARILIDHEAGGSLGSR' A
#
# COMPACT_ATOMS: atom_id res chain seq x y z
N MET A 1 13.46 34.92 -3.58
CA MET A 1 12.35 34.61 -4.50
C MET A 1 12.73 33.62 -5.61
N THR A 2 13.99 33.19 -5.71
CA THR A 2 14.49 32.22 -6.70
C THR A 2 14.21 30.76 -6.37
N ALA A 3 14.11 30.39 -5.09
CA ALA A 3 13.89 28.99 -4.69
C ALA A 3 12.53 28.44 -5.15
N LEU A 4 11.46 29.24 -5.10
CA LEU A 4 10.11 28.82 -5.50
C LEU A 4 10.03 28.43 -6.98
N VAL A 5 10.84 29.07 -7.84
CA VAL A 5 10.92 28.74 -9.28
C VAL A 5 11.36 27.30 -9.51
N TYR A 6 12.17 26.74 -8.62
CA TYR A 6 12.60 25.34 -8.70
C TYR A 6 11.72 24.41 -7.88
N LEU A 7 11.28 24.83 -6.69
CA LEU A 7 10.48 24.00 -5.80
C LEU A 7 9.08 23.72 -6.34
N ILE A 8 8.44 24.66 -7.04
CA ILE A 8 7.10 24.46 -7.60
C ILE A 8 7.11 23.36 -8.68
N PRO A 9 7.97 23.40 -9.72
CA PRO A 9 8.05 22.31 -10.70
C PRO A 9 8.41 20.97 -10.06
N VAL A 10 9.36 20.96 -9.12
CA VAL A 10 9.77 19.73 -8.43
C VAL A 10 8.61 19.12 -7.65
N ALA A 11 7.88 19.93 -6.87
CA ALA A 11 6.71 19.46 -6.14
C ALA A 11 5.60 18.92 -7.06
N LEU A 12 5.35 19.57 -8.20
CA LEU A 12 4.39 19.10 -9.20
C LEU A 12 4.82 17.77 -9.81
N LEU A 13 6.10 17.60 -10.15
CA LEU A 13 6.64 16.34 -10.64
C LEU A 13 6.49 15.22 -9.61
N PHE A 14 6.78 15.49 -8.34
CA PHE A 14 6.58 14.52 -7.27
C PHE A 14 5.11 14.18 -7.06
N GLY A 15 4.21 15.16 -7.13
CA GLY A 15 2.77 14.94 -7.02
C GLY A 15 2.22 14.06 -8.15
N ILE A 16 2.54 14.42 -9.40
CA ILE A 16 2.12 13.66 -10.59
C ILE A 16 2.77 12.27 -10.60
N GLY A 17 4.06 12.17 -10.28
CA GLY A 17 4.79 10.91 -10.23
C GLY A 17 4.21 9.95 -9.20
N SER A 18 3.89 10.46 -8.01
CA SER A 18 3.25 9.65 -6.95
C SER A 18 1.86 9.20 -7.35
N LEU A 19 1.06 10.08 -7.96
CA LEU A 19 -0.28 9.72 -8.44
C LEU A 19 -0.22 8.68 -9.57
N ALA A 20 0.70 8.83 -10.53
CA ALA A 20 0.89 7.87 -11.61
C ALA A 20 1.34 6.50 -11.07
N ALA A 21 2.27 6.47 -10.12
CA ALA A 21 2.71 5.24 -9.47
C ALA A 21 1.56 4.56 -8.71
N PHE A 22 0.73 5.34 -8.01
CA PHE A 22 -0.46 4.83 -7.32
C PHE A 22 -1.46 4.20 -8.28
N LEU A 23 -1.80 4.90 -9.38
CA LEU A 23 -2.73 4.39 -10.40
C LEU A 23 -2.17 3.15 -11.10
N TRP A 24 -0.86 3.10 -11.33
CA TRP A 24 -0.18 1.91 -11.86
C TRP A 24 -0.29 0.71 -10.90
N ALA A 25 -0.09 0.93 -9.60
CA ALA A 25 -0.24 -0.12 -8.58
C ALA A 25 -1.68 -0.66 -8.51
N LEU A 26 -2.69 0.21 -8.61
CA LEU A 26 -4.10 -0.20 -8.71
C LEU A 26 -4.36 -1.04 -9.96
N ARG A 27 -3.88 -0.58 -11.12
CA ARG A 27 -4.06 -1.30 -12.39
C ARG A 27 -3.41 -2.69 -12.39
N ASN A 28 -2.32 -2.87 -11.64
CA ASN A 28 -1.60 -4.13 -11.56
C ASN A 28 -2.18 -5.12 -10.53
N GLY A 29 -3.29 -4.78 -9.86
CA GLY A 29 -3.93 -5.68 -8.89
C GLY A 29 -3.10 -5.93 -7.63
N GLN A 30 -2.13 -5.06 -7.30
CA GLN A 30 -1.30 -5.22 -6.10
C GLN A 30 -2.10 -5.16 -4.79
N TYR A 31 -3.31 -4.61 -4.84
CA TYR A 31 -4.22 -4.52 -3.69
C TYR A 31 -5.13 -5.75 -3.55
N ASP A 32 -5.22 -6.61 -4.57
CA ASP A 32 -6.11 -7.78 -4.55
C ASP A 32 -5.64 -8.84 -3.53
N ASP A 33 -4.33 -8.94 -3.26
CA ASP A 33 -3.78 -9.87 -2.26
C ASP A 33 -3.72 -9.27 -0.84
N LEU A 34 -3.86 -7.95 -0.69
CA LEU A 34 -3.95 -7.32 0.64
C LEU A 34 -5.24 -7.70 1.36
N ASP A 35 -6.36 -7.80 0.63
CA ASP A 35 -7.63 -8.28 1.17
C ASP A 35 -7.53 -9.74 1.66
N GLY A 36 -6.84 -10.59 0.91
CA GLY A 36 -6.58 -11.99 1.28
C GLY A 36 -5.60 -12.13 2.45
N ALA A 37 -4.53 -11.32 2.50
CA ALA A 37 -3.57 -11.32 3.60
C ALA A 37 -4.18 -10.83 4.92
N GLY A 38 -5.02 -9.80 4.88
CA GLY A 38 -5.77 -9.29 6.04
C GLY A 38 -6.79 -10.29 6.58
N ALA A 39 -7.46 -11.05 5.72
CA ALA A 39 -8.33 -12.15 6.16
C ALA A 39 -7.55 -13.25 6.89
N ARG A 40 -6.36 -13.61 6.39
CA ARG A 40 -5.50 -14.64 7.00
C ARG A 40 -4.97 -14.22 8.38
N ILE A 41 -4.51 -12.98 8.55
CA ILE A 41 -3.96 -12.52 9.84
C ILE A 41 -5.03 -12.47 10.95
N LEU A 42 -6.29 -12.24 10.58
CA LEU A 42 -7.41 -12.20 11.52
C LEU A 42 -7.84 -13.61 11.95
N ILE A 43 -7.81 -14.58 11.03
CA ILE A 43 -8.20 -15.97 11.28
C ILE A 43 -7.09 -16.75 12.03
N ASP A 44 -5.81 -16.49 11.73
CA ASP A 44 -4.68 -17.20 12.36
C ASP A 44 -4.61 -16.97 13.88
N HIS A 45 -5.13 -15.85 14.38
CA HIS A 45 -5.19 -15.59 15.83
C HIS A 45 -6.26 -16.44 16.54
N GLU A 46 -7.28 -16.92 15.83
CA GLU A 46 -8.36 -17.75 16.39
C GLU A 46 -8.04 -19.25 16.33
N ALA A 47 -7.24 -19.69 15.34
CA ALA A 47 -6.86 -21.09 15.15
C ALA A 47 -5.67 -21.57 16.03
N GLY A 48 -5.02 -20.68 16.80
CA GLY A 48 -3.82 -20.98 17.59
C GLY A 48 -4.05 -21.38 19.06
N GLY A 49 -5.30 -21.44 19.54
CA GLY A 49 -5.63 -21.73 20.94
C GLY A 49 -6.41 -23.02 21.15
N SER A 50 -5.72 -24.11 21.51
CA SER A 50 -6.24 -25.47 21.76
C SER A 50 -6.60 -26.23 20.47
N LEU A 51 -5.86 -27.26 20.05
CA LEU A 51 -5.85 -28.58 20.67
C LEU A 51 -4.63 -29.37 20.16
N GLY A 52 -3.48 -29.14 20.79
CA GLY A 52 -2.36 -30.07 20.83
C GLY A 52 -2.40 -30.86 22.14
N SER A 53 -3.46 -31.64 22.38
CA SER A 53 -3.47 -32.66 23.43
C SER A 53 -4.46 -33.77 23.07
N ARG A 54 -4.01 -34.71 22.24
CA ARG A 54 -4.31 -36.16 22.26
C ARG A 54 -4.01 -36.80 20.90
#